data_AF-A0A2P4P1C6-F1
#
_entry.id   AF-A0A2P4P1C6-F1
#
_cell.length_a   1.000
_cell.length_b   1.000
_cell.length_c   1.000
_cell.angle_alpha   90.00
_cell.angle_beta   90.00
_cell.angle_gamma   90.00
#
_symmetry.space_group_name_H-M   'P 1'
#
loop_
_entity.id
_entity.type
_entity.pdbx_description
1 polymer ?
#
loop_
_entity_poly.entity_id
_entity_poly.type
_entity_poly.pdbx_seq_one_letter_code
_entity_poly.pdbx_strand_id
1 'polypeptide(L)'
;MTKPLGLTCFCKVTFNKGTKRICENCNQECLATTYCEICVRNYLKAKFSNWTSGNVIIDNLIQECQMKTIVPYLIPEWISYNNLQNIKYLTKGGFSEIYTADWTNGNFIEWDSEGQQLKRFGSHYVVLKRLENVENANQNWIEEAKSHLNISNKWTEIVQCYGITQNPSNGDYMLVMNKLDIDLRKYLQQNHNQLTWKERIQITVYIIEALSSIHNENAIHRDLHSGNILFKTRFSISDLGFCGPADKPLKSIYGNLPYIAPEVIVGKE
;
A
#
# COMPACT_ATOMS: atom_id res chain seq x y z
N MET A 1 19.55 32.35 2.56
CA MET A 1 18.38 32.31 1.66
C MET A 1 18.31 30.93 1.03
N THR A 2 17.54 30.03 1.62
CA THR A 2 17.27 28.70 1.06
C THR A 2 16.27 28.84 -0.08
N LYS A 3 16.67 28.43 -1.28
CA LYS A 3 15.77 28.32 -2.45
C LYS A 3 14.58 27.42 -2.09
N PRO A 4 13.36 27.70 -2.59
CA PRO A 4 12.20 26.86 -2.32
C PRO A 4 12.50 25.44 -2.81
N LEU A 5 12.32 24.45 -1.92
CA LEU A 5 12.39 23.03 -2.28
C LEU A 5 11.45 22.80 -3.46
N GLY A 6 12.02 22.52 -4.64
CA GLY A 6 11.24 22.04 -5.77
C GLY A 6 10.46 20.80 -5.34
N LEU A 7 9.19 20.70 -5.76
CA LEU A 7 8.42 19.47 -5.57
C LEU A 7 9.25 18.30 -6.08
N THR A 8 9.46 17.31 -5.21
CA THR A 8 10.10 16.04 -5.59
C THR A 8 9.34 15.44 -6.77
N CYS A 9 10.02 14.65 -7.61
CA CYS A 9 9.44 14.02 -8.79
C CYS A 9 8.12 13.29 -8.48
N PHE A 10 8.05 12.66 -7.31
CA PHE A 10 6.85 12.04 -6.76
C PHE A 10 5.69 13.04 -6.61
N CYS A 11 5.86 14.13 -5.87
CA CYS A 11 4.79 15.11 -5.64
C CYS A 11 4.28 15.74 -6.95
N LYS A 12 5.14 15.92 -7.97
CA LYS A 12 4.72 16.47 -9.27
C LYS A 12 3.68 15.59 -9.94
N VAL A 13 3.95 14.29 -10.03
CA VAL A 13 3.08 13.32 -10.70
C VAL A 13 1.82 13.08 -9.85
N THR A 14 1.96 12.93 -8.53
CA THR A 14 0.83 12.68 -7.61
C THR A 14 -0.21 13.80 -7.65
N PHE A 15 0.22 15.06 -7.66
CA PHE A 15 -0.69 16.21 -7.65
C PHE A 15 -0.95 16.81 -9.04
N ASN A 16 -0.41 16.20 -10.10
CA ASN A 16 -0.47 16.72 -11.47
C ASN A 16 -0.03 18.20 -11.55
N LYS A 17 1.06 18.54 -10.86
CA LYS A 17 1.57 19.92 -10.72
C LYS A 17 3.03 20.03 -11.14
N GLY A 18 3.34 21.12 -11.86
CA GLY A 18 4.70 21.46 -12.28
C GLY A 18 4.87 21.47 -13.79
N THR A 19 6.10 21.75 -14.24
CA THR A 19 6.45 21.81 -15.66
C THR A 19 6.51 20.40 -16.25
N LYS A 20 5.73 20.19 -17.31
CA LYS A 20 5.80 18.98 -18.15
C LYS A 20 7.00 19.07 -19.10
N ARG A 21 7.50 17.91 -19.54
CA ARG A 21 8.52 17.78 -20.58
C ARG A 21 8.05 16.80 -21.65
N ILE A 22 8.61 16.88 -22.85
CA ILE A 22 8.39 15.85 -23.87
C ILE A 22 9.34 14.68 -23.59
N CYS A 23 8.80 13.46 -23.56
CA CYS A 23 9.61 12.26 -23.46
C CYS A 23 10.19 11.90 -24.82
N GLU A 24 11.51 11.69 -24.89
CA GLU A 24 12.22 11.33 -26.12
C GLU A 24 11.85 9.94 -26.67
N ASN A 25 11.32 9.05 -25.82
CA ASN A 25 10.99 7.68 -26.21
C ASN A 25 9.57 7.55 -26.79
N CYS A 26 8.60 8.28 -26.24
CA CYS A 26 7.19 8.16 -26.65
C CYS A 26 6.62 9.44 -27.26
N ASN A 27 7.38 10.54 -27.28
CA ASN A 27 6.99 11.87 -27.76
C ASN A 27 5.73 12.44 -27.10
N GLN A 28 5.39 11.98 -25.89
CA GLN A 28 4.27 12.50 -25.11
C GLN A 28 4.76 13.41 -23.98
N GLU A 29 3.91 14.33 -23.54
CA GLU A 29 4.16 15.15 -22.36
C GLU A 29 4.10 14.31 -21.09
N CYS A 30 5.17 14.35 -20.29
CA CYS A 30 5.23 13.69 -18.99
C CYS A 30 5.69 14.65 -17.88
N LEU A 31 5.27 14.38 -16.65
CA LEU A 31 5.60 15.17 -15.46
C LEU A 31 6.83 14.65 -14.73
N ALA A 32 7.10 13.34 -14.81
CA ALA A 32 8.25 12.77 -14.14
C ALA A 32 9.56 13.30 -14.74
N THR A 33 10.47 13.75 -13.87
CA THR A 33 11.76 14.31 -14.29
C THR A 33 12.73 13.21 -14.75
N THR A 34 12.79 12.09 -14.02
CA THR A 34 13.85 11.06 -14.17
C THR A 34 13.42 9.81 -14.94
N TYR A 35 12.12 9.65 -15.22
CA TYR A 35 11.55 8.60 -16.04
C TYR A 35 10.33 9.17 -16.76
N CYS A 36 9.64 8.36 -17.57
CA CYS A 36 8.37 8.73 -18.17
C CYS A 36 7.26 7.83 -17.64
N GLU A 37 6.32 8.39 -16.87
CA GLU A 37 5.19 7.64 -16.33
C GLU A 37 4.30 7.03 -17.43
N ILE A 38 4.29 7.64 -18.62
CA ILE A 38 3.58 7.12 -19.79
C ILE A 38 4.28 5.89 -20.37
N CYS A 39 5.61 5.93 -20.56
CA CYS A 39 6.36 4.76 -21.01
C CYS A 39 6.21 3.58 -20.05
N VAL A 40 6.25 3.84 -18.74
CA VAL A 40 6.03 2.81 -17.72
C VAL A 40 4.64 2.18 -17.87
N ARG A 41 3.57 2.98 -17.99
CA ARG A 41 2.20 2.45 -18.18
C ARG A 41 2.05 1.68 -19.50
N ASN A 42 2.67 2.16 -20.58
CA ASN A 42 2.66 1.46 -21.87
C ASN A 42 3.39 0.11 -21.78
N TYR A 43 4.53 0.06 -21.09
CA TYR A 43 5.26 -1.18 -20.80
C TYR A 43 4.37 -2.15 -20.04
N LEU A 44 3.72 -1.70 -18.95
CA LEU A 44 2.82 -2.54 -18.15
C LEU A 44 1.66 -3.07 -18.98
N LYS A 45 1.01 -2.20 -19.76
CA LYS A 45 -0.11 -2.57 -20.64
C LYS A 45 0.28 -3.64 -21.66
N ALA A 46 1.48 -3.57 -22.23
CA ALA A 46 1.99 -4.59 -23.14
C ALA A 46 2.28 -5.95 -22.44
N LYS A 47 2.36 -5.98 -21.11
CA LYS A 47 2.57 -7.19 -20.31
C LYS A 47 1.29 -7.78 -19.73
N PHE A 48 0.12 -7.13 -19.88
CA PHE A 48 -1.14 -7.62 -19.32
C PHE A 48 -1.53 -9.02 -19.81
N SER A 49 -1.15 -9.40 -21.03
CA SER A 49 -1.39 -10.75 -21.56
C SER A 49 -0.40 -11.81 -21.07
N ASN A 50 0.72 -11.40 -20.44
CA ASN A 50 1.83 -12.31 -20.10
C ASN A 50 1.70 -12.92 -18.70
N TRP A 51 0.78 -12.42 -17.88
CA TRP A 51 0.48 -12.99 -16.57
C TRP A 51 -1.01 -12.85 -16.30
N THR A 52 -1.57 -13.78 -15.52
CA THR A 52 -2.95 -13.74 -15.05
C THR A 52 -3.02 -14.48 -13.72
N SER A 53 -3.90 -14.02 -12.83
CA SER A 53 -4.26 -14.75 -11.62
C SER A 53 -5.24 -15.90 -11.87
N GLY A 54 -5.79 -16.01 -13.09
CA GLY A 54 -6.93 -16.86 -13.39
C GLY A 54 -8.27 -16.29 -12.89
N ASN A 55 -8.26 -15.13 -12.23
CA ASN A 55 -9.44 -14.44 -11.72
C ASN A 55 -9.56 -13.05 -12.35
N VAL A 56 -10.57 -12.87 -13.21
CA VAL A 56 -10.79 -11.62 -13.95
C VAL A 56 -10.99 -10.40 -13.04
N ILE A 57 -11.56 -10.57 -11.85
CA ILE A 57 -11.77 -9.47 -10.90
C ILE A 57 -10.43 -8.96 -10.37
N ILE A 58 -9.52 -9.89 -10.04
CA ILE A 58 -8.18 -9.58 -9.52
C ILE A 58 -7.30 -9.01 -10.61
N ASP A 59 -7.34 -9.60 -11.80
CA ASP A 59 -6.58 -9.09 -12.95
C ASP A 59 -7.01 -7.66 -13.29
N ASN A 60 -8.31 -7.38 -13.35
CA ASN A 60 -8.84 -6.03 -13.60
C ASN A 60 -8.40 -5.05 -12.50
N LEU A 61 -8.50 -5.45 -11.23
CA LEU A 61 -8.07 -4.60 -10.11
C LEU A 61 -6.59 -4.21 -10.23
N ILE A 62 -5.71 -5.18 -10.46
CA ILE A 62 -4.27 -4.93 -10.56
C ILE A 62 -3.97 -4.06 -11.80
N GLN A 63 -4.57 -4.36 -12.94
CA GLN A 63 -4.41 -3.57 -14.17
C GLN A 63 -4.86 -2.12 -13.98
N GLU A 64 -6.00 -1.88 -13.33
CA GLU A 64 -6.47 -0.54 -13.01
C GLU A 64 -5.48 0.23 -12.12
N CYS A 65 -4.92 -0.41 -11.10
CA CYS A 65 -3.91 0.20 -10.24
C CYS A 65 -2.61 0.48 -11.03
N GLN A 66 -2.17 -0.44 -11.88
CA GLN A 66 -1.00 -0.27 -12.73
C GLN A 66 -1.16 0.91 -13.70
N MET A 67 -2.36 1.14 -14.24
CA MET A 67 -2.64 2.28 -15.11
C MET A 67 -2.64 3.63 -14.38
N LYS A 68 -2.84 3.63 -13.06
CA LYS A 68 -2.75 4.82 -12.20
C LYS A 68 -1.36 5.00 -11.58
N THR A 69 -0.41 4.11 -11.86
CA THR A 69 0.90 4.15 -11.21
C THR A 69 1.59 5.49 -11.43
N ILE A 70 2.19 5.96 -10.35
CA ILE A 70 2.91 7.23 -10.30
C ILE A 70 4.39 6.95 -10.50
N VAL A 71 4.97 6.02 -9.74
CA VAL A 71 6.41 5.71 -9.73
C VAL A 71 6.65 4.20 -9.82
N PRO A 72 7.79 3.75 -10.38
CA PRO A 72 8.09 2.32 -10.56
C PRO A 72 7.94 1.48 -9.29
N TYR A 73 8.46 1.98 -8.17
CA TYR A 73 8.46 1.21 -6.93
C TYR A 73 7.11 1.09 -6.23
N LEU A 74 6.06 1.74 -6.72
CA LEU A 74 4.69 1.58 -6.21
C LEU A 74 3.79 0.77 -7.17
N ILE A 75 4.34 0.14 -8.20
CA ILE A 75 3.54 -0.67 -9.12
C ILE A 75 3.11 -1.96 -8.39
N PRO A 76 1.79 -2.20 -8.22
CA PRO A 76 1.33 -3.48 -7.71
C PRO A 76 1.35 -4.56 -8.79
N GLU A 77 1.46 -5.82 -8.37
CA GLU A 77 1.58 -6.96 -9.26
C GLU A 77 0.71 -8.14 -8.80
N TRP A 78 0.39 -9.03 -9.74
CA TRP A 78 0.08 -10.41 -9.36
C TRP A 78 1.39 -11.12 -9.08
N ILE A 79 1.54 -11.62 -7.86
CA ILE A 79 2.78 -12.25 -7.42
C ILE A 79 2.53 -13.75 -7.39
N SER A 80 3.10 -14.46 -8.36
CA SER A 80 3.07 -15.93 -8.38
C SER A 80 3.58 -16.48 -7.06
N TYR A 81 2.79 -17.35 -6.43
CA TYR A 81 3.11 -17.95 -5.14
C TYR A 81 4.46 -18.70 -5.16
N ASN A 82 4.86 -19.22 -6.33
CA ASN A 82 6.16 -19.90 -6.51
C ASN A 82 7.37 -18.96 -6.34
N ASN A 83 7.17 -17.65 -6.43
CA ASN A 83 8.23 -16.66 -6.16
C ASN A 83 8.37 -16.34 -4.66
N LEU A 84 7.50 -16.91 -3.80
CA LEU A 84 7.52 -16.74 -2.36
C LEU A 84 8.12 -17.99 -1.71
N GLN A 85 9.26 -17.82 -1.04
CA GLN A 85 9.99 -18.89 -0.39
C GLN A 85 9.98 -18.72 1.14
N ASN A 86 10.33 -19.78 1.86
CA ASN A 86 10.49 -19.76 3.32
C ASN A 86 9.28 -19.20 4.06
N ILE A 87 8.06 -19.52 3.58
CA ILE A 87 6.82 -19.01 4.14
C ILE A 87 6.63 -19.55 5.56
N LYS A 88 6.49 -18.66 6.53
CA LYS A 88 6.35 -18.98 7.96
C LYS A 88 5.20 -18.21 8.57
N TYR A 89 4.37 -18.90 9.36
CA TYR A 89 3.34 -18.25 10.17
C TYR A 89 4.00 -17.31 11.19
N LEU A 90 3.49 -16.09 11.29
CA LEU A 90 3.97 -15.07 12.23
C LEU A 90 3.00 -14.90 13.39
N THR A 91 1.73 -14.61 13.09
CA THR A 91 0.69 -14.35 14.09
C THR A 91 -0.70 -14.33 13.45
N LYS A 92 -1.75 -14.27 14.27
CA LYS A 92 -3.10 -13.88 13.86
C LYS A 92 -3.40 -12.50 14.44
N GLY A 93 -3.61 -11.51 13.57
CA GLY A 93 -3.98 -10.15 13.93
C GLY A 93 -5.44 -9.90 13.55
N GLY A 94 -6.28 -9.53 14.52
CA GLY A 94 -7.73 -9.41 14.29
C GLY A 94 -8.31 -10.68 13.64
N PHE A 95 -8.88 -10.51 12.44
CA PHE A 95 -9.47 -11.56 11.62
C PHE A 95 -8.56 -11.98 10.46
N SER A 96 -7.24 -11.93 10.60
CA SER A 96 -6.34 -12.32 9.51
C SER A 96 -5.09 -13.02 10.02
N GLU A 97 -4.73 -14.10 9.34
CA GLU A 97 -3.46 -14.79 9.56
C GLU A 97 -2.34 -14.07 8.80
N ILE A 98 -1.23 -13.85 9.50
CA ILE A 98 -0.06 -13.14 8.99
C ILE A 98 1.10 -14.11 8.88
N TYR A 99 1.77 -14.08 7.74
CA TYR A 99 2.95 -14.89 7.45
C TYR A 99 4.10 -13.99 7.00
N THR A 100 5.31 -14.52 7.02
CA THR A 100 6.50 -13.89 6.43
C THR A 100 7.01 -14.77 5.30
N ALA A 101 7.61 -14.17 4.26
CA ALA A 101 8.20 -14.90 3.15
C ALA A 101 9.40 -14.15 2.54
N ASP A 102 10.24 -14.87 1.81
CA ASP A 102 11.25 -14.31 0.90
C ASP A 102 10.66 -14.20 -0.50
N TRP A 103 10.52 -12.99 -1.04
CA TRP A 103 10.08 -12.77 -2.42
C TRP A 103 11.29 -12.65 -3.35
N THR A 104 11.54 -13.68 -4.16
CA THR A 104 12.78 -13.86 -4.93
C THR A 104 13.05 -12.77 -5.98
N ASN A 105 12.00 -12.30 -6.66
CA ASN A 105 12.12 -11.30 -7.72
C ASN A 105 12.10 -9.87 -7.17
N GLY A 106 11.41 -9.65 -6.05
CA GLY A 106 11.16 -8.33 -5.49
C GLY A 106 10.33 -7.40 -6.37
N ASN A 107 10.04 -6.22 -5.82
CA ASN A 107 9.30 -5.17 -6.51
C ASN A 107 10.15 -4.47 -7.56
N PHE A 108 9.49 -3.76 -8.48
CA PHE A 108 10.17 -2.83 -9.36
C PHE A 108 10.81 -1.68 -8.57
N ILE A 109 11.91 -1.12 -9.06
CA ILE A 109 12.62 -0.01 -8.40
C ILE A 109 12.81 1.19 -9.32
N GLU A 110 13.09 0.95 -10.58
CA GLU A 110 13.39 1.99 -11.56
C GLU A 110 12.94 1.62 -12.95
N TRP A 111 12.74 2.65 -13.77
CA TRP A 111 12.51 2.54 -15.20
C TRP A 111 13.83 2.76 -15.93
N ASP A 112 14.30 1.75 -16.65
CA ASP A 112 15.43 1.83 -17.57
C ASP A 112 14.97 2.47 -18.87
N SER A 113 15.35 3.73 -19.09
CA SER A 113 14.95 4.48 -20.29
C SER A 113 15.67 4.01 -21.55
N GLU A 114 16.88 3.43 -21.43
CA GLU A 114 17.61 2.91 -22.59
C GLU A 114 17.07 1.54 -22.97
N GLY A 115 16.93 0.65 -21.99
CA GLY A 115 16.40 -0.70 -22.19
C GLY A 115 14.87 -0.79 -22.34
N GLN A 116 14.14 0.32 -22.13
CA GLN A 116 12.67 0.38 -22.13
C GLN A 116 12.03 -0.71 -21.23
N GLN A 117 12.58 -0.90 -20.03
CA GLN A 117 12.15 -1.96 -19.12
C GLN A 117 12.19 -1.54 -17.65
N LEU A 118 11.40 -2.21 -16.82
CA LEU A 118 11.45 -2.03 -15.38
C LEU A 118 12.55 -2.91 -14.77
N LYS A 119 13.40 -2.32 -13.92
CA LYS A 119 14.36 -3.09 -13.11
C LYS A 119 13.75 -3.48 -11.78
N ARG A 120 14.11 -4.66 -11.30
CA ARG A 120 13.63 -5.22 -10.03
C ARG A 120 14.68 -5.07 -8.93
N PHE A 121 14.20 -4.96 -7.69
CA PHE A 121 15.04 -4.91 -6.50
C PHE A 121 15.81 -6.22 -6.28
N GLY A 122 15.22 -7.35 -6.68
CA GLY A 122 15.68 -8.68 -6.30
C GLY A 122 15.12 -9.13 -4.95
N SER A 123 15.69 -10.22 -4.44
CA SER A 123 15.14 -10.96 -3.30
C SER A 123 15.03 -10.10 -2.04
N HIS A 124 13.85 -10.06 -1.41
CA HIS A 124 13.67 -9.40 -0.12
C HIS A 124 12.53 -9.98 0.72
N TYR A 125 12.53 -9.64 2.01
CA TYR A 125 11.54 -10.10 2.99
C TYR A 125 10.21 -9.34 2.89
N VAL A 126 9.12 -10.09 2.83
CA VAL A 126 7.74 -9.57 2.77
C VAL A 126 6.87 -10.17 3.87
N VAL A 127 5.74 -9.51 4.11
CA VAL A 127 4.63 -10.02 4.94
C VAL A 127 3.50 -10.46 4.02
N LEU A 128 2.91 -11.62 4.30
CA LEU A 128 1.69 -12.08 3.65
C LEU A 128 0.53 -11.93 4.62
N LYS A 129 -0.44 -11.08 4.31
CA LYS A 129 -1.70 -10.99 5.06
C LYS A 129 -2.75 -11.80 4.34
N ARG A 130 -3.24 -12.88 4.98
CA ARG A 130 -4.35 -13.67 4.45
C ARG A 130 -5.60 -12.80 4.40
N LEU A 131 -6.24 -12.76 3.24
CA LEU A 131 -7.56 -12.17 3.06
C LEU A 131 -8.57 -13.27 3.40
N GLU A 132 -9.28 -13.17 4.52
CA GLU A 132 -10.20 -14.23 4.95
C GLU A 132 -11.29 -14.45 3.89
N ASN A 133 -11.29 -15.65 3.30
CA ASN A 133 -12.32 -16.12 2.40
C ASN A 133 -13.47 -16.66 3.26
N VAL A 134 -14.33 -15.78 3.78
CA VAL A 134 -15.48 -16.22 4.56
C VAL A 134 -16.42 -16.92 3.58
N GLU A 135 -16.41 -18.25 3.58
CA GLU A 135 -17.09 -19.16 2.64
C GLU A 135 -18.60 -18.93 2.46
N ASN A 136 -19.23 -17.92 3.08
CA ASN A 136 -20.62 -17.53 2.83
C ASN A 136 -20.96 -16.05 3.08
N ALA A 137 -20.02 -15.09 3.06
CA ALA A 137 -20.37 -13.67 3.28
C ALA A 137 -19.50 -12.65 2.51
N ASN A 138 -19.99 -12.26 1.33
CA ASN A 138 -19.81 -10.97 0.64
C ASN A 138 -18.38 -10.54 0.23
N GLN A 139 -18.33 -9.66 -0.78
CA GLN A 139 -17.14 -9.04 -1.41
C GLN A 139 -16.17 -8.28 -0.47
N ASN A 140 -16.19 -8.49 0.85
CA ASN A 140 -15.44 -7.70 1.82
C ASN A 140 -13.93 -7.78 1.63
N TRP A 141 -13.38 -8.95 1.31
CA TRP A 141 -11.94 -9.10 1.06
C TRP A 141 -11.47 -8.39 -0.22
N ILE A 142 -12.36 -8.26 -1.22
CA ILE A 142 -12.07 -7.53 -2.45
C ILE A 142 -11.98 -6.03 -2.15
N GLU A 143 -12.87 -5.51 -1.30
CA GLU A 143 -12.82 -4.11 -0.89
C GLU A 143 -11.57 -3.80 -0.05
N GLU A 144 -11.14 -4.71 0.82
CA GLU A 144 -9.86 -4.60 1.52
C GLU A 144 -8.67 -4.58 0.54
N ALA A 145 -8.64 -5.52 -0.41
CA ALA A 145 -7.60 -5.58 -1.42
C ALA A 145 -7.57 -4.31 -2.28
N LYS A 146 -8.74 -3.80 -2.69
CA LYS A 146 -8.89 -2.53 -3.41
C LYS A 146 -8.35 -1.35 -2.60
N SER A 147 -8.70 -1.24 -1.33
CA SER A 147 -8.24 -0.17 -0.45
C SER A 147 -6.71 -0.20 -0.30
N HIS A 148 -6.13 -1.37 -0.04
CA HIS A 148 -4.68 -1.54 0.03
C HIS A 148 -3.99 -1.18 -1.29
N LEU A 149 -4.44 -1.74 -2.41
CA LEU A 149 -3.79 -1.52 -3.69
C LEU A 149 -3.92 -0.09 -4.21
N ASN A 150 -5.04 0.60 -3.98
CA ASN A 150 -5.22 1.98 -4.45
C ASN A 150 -4.54 3.01 -3.55
N ILE A 151 -4.66 2.88 -2.23
CA ILE A 151 -4.18 3.92 -1.29
C ILE A 151 -2.66 3.76 -1.09
N SER A 152 -2.18 2.55 -0.77
CA SER A 152 -0.76 2.35 -0.42
C SER A 152 0.21 2.48 -1.59
N ASN A 153 -0.29 2.31 -2.82
CA ASN A 153 0.51 2.50 -4.04
C ASN A 153 0.40 3.90 -4.64
N LYS A 154 -0.31 4.80 -3.95
CA LYS A 154 -0.34 6.24 -4.24
C LYS A 154 0.34 7.05 -3.15
N TRP A 155 0.21 6.62 -1.90
CA TRP A 155 0.71 7.32 -0.71
C TRP A 155 1.72 6.48 0.03
N THR A 156 2.93 7.00 0.14
CA THR A 156 4.06 6.28 0.74
C THR A 156 3.95 6.18 2.27
N GLU A 157 3.08 6.98 2.88
CA GLU A 157 2.77 7.07 4.31
C GLU A 157 1.98 5.84 4.80
N ILE A 158 1.46 5.05 3.88
CA ILE A 158 0.72 3.82 4.13
C ILE A 158 1.63 2.63 3.83
N VAL A 159 1.54 1.58 4.62
CA VAL A 159 2.33 0.36 4.42
C VAL A 159 2.05 -0.20 3.03
N GLN A 160 3.10 -0.23 2.23
CA GLN A 160 3.03 -0.60 0.83
C GLN A 160 2.53 -2.04 0.66
N CYS A 161 1.55 -2.18 -0.23
CA CYS A 161 1.08 -3.46 -0.76
C CYS A 161 1.66 -3.67 -2.16
N TYR A 162 2.63 -4.58 -2.29
CA TYR A 162 3.27 -4.94 -3.55
C TYR A 162 2.33 -5.67 -4.50
N GLY A 163 1.26 -6.28 -3.99
CA GLY A 163 0.39 -7.07 -4.85
C GLY A 163 -0.46 -8.08 -4.12
N ILE A 164 -1.03 -8.98 -4.91
CA ILE A 164 -1.85 -10.10 -4.46
C ILE A 164 -1.19 -11.40 -4.90
N THR A 165 -1.27 -12.41 -4.05
CA THR A 165 -0.94 -13.80 -4.39
C THR A 165 -2.11 -14.71 -4.01
N GLN A 166 -2.09 -15.95 -4.46
CA GLN A 166 -3.04 -16.99 -4.02
C GLN A 166 -2.26 -18.22 -3.61
N ASN A 167 -2.57 -18.74 -2.43
CA ASN A 167 -2.01 -20.00 -1.97
C ASN A 167 -2.67 -21.16 -2.75
N PRO A 168 -1.91 -21.91 -3.56
CA PRO A 168 -2.49 -22.98 -4.39
C PRO A 168 -3.00 -24.17 -3.57
N SER A 169 -2.57 -24.32 -2.31
CA SER A 169 -2.98 -25.46 -1.47
C SER A 169 -4.40 -25.34 -0.91
N ASN A 170 -4.88 -24.11 -0.69
CA ASN A 170 -6.18 -23.85 -0.06
C ASN A 170 -7.03 -22.80 -0.80
N GLY A 171 -6.49 -22.17 -1.86
CA GLY A 171 -7.18 -21.17 -2.67
C GLY A 171 -7.28 -19.79 -2.03
N ASP A 172 -6.70 -19.56 -0.85
CA ASP A 172 -6.77 -18.27 -0.16
C ASP A 172 -5.97 -17.20 -0.88
N TYR A 173 -6.57 -16.03 -1.06
CA TYR A 173 -5.85 -14.84 -1.50
C TYR A 173 -5.09 -14.20 -0.33
N MET A 174 -3.94 -13.61 -0.63
CA MET A 174 -3.12 -12.92 0.36
C MET A 174 -2.56 -11.62 -0.23
N LEU A 175 -2.51 -10.56 0.58
CA LEU A 175 -1.76 -9.36 0.24
C LEU A 175 -0.28 -9.59 0.51
N VAL A 176 0.57 -9.19 -0.44
CA VAL A 176 2.02 -9.18 -0.27
C VAL A 176 2.46 -7.76 0.08
N MET A 177 2.99 -7.57 1.29
CA MET A 177 3.21 -6.25 1.88
C MET A 177 4.66 -6.07 2.33
N ASN A 178 5.11 -4.82 2.39
CA ASN A 178 6.42 -4.47 2.93
C ASN A 178 6.51 -4.88 4.40
N LYS A 179 7.56 -5.63 4.76
CA LYS A 179 7.83 -5.99 6.15
C LYS A 179 8.39 -4.79 6.91
N LEU A 180 7.70 -4.44 7.99
CA LEU A 180 8.13 -3.47 8.99
C LEU A 180 8.62 -4.16 10.27
N ASP A 181 9.21 -3.37 11.17
CA ASP A 181 9.99 -3.90 12.29
C ASP A 181 9.19 -3.96 13.59
N ILE A 182 8.46 -2.89 13.92
CA ILE A 182 7.77 -2.76 15.21
C ILE A 182 6.53 -1.88 15.12
N ASP A 183 5.51 -2.17 15.92
CA ASP A 183 4.32 -1.32 16.07
C ASP A 183 4.56 -0.16 17.06
N LEU A 184 3.81 0.94 16.91
CA LEU A 184 3.97 2.14 17.72
C LEU A 184 3.78 1.84 19.21
N ARG A 185 2.88 0.93 19.57
CA ARG A 185 2.67 0.56 20.99
C ARG A 185 3.94 0.01 21.61
N LYS A 186 4.56 -1.00 20.98
CA LYS A 186 5.81 -1.60 21.45
C LYS A 186 6.97 -0.62 21.37
N TYR A 187 7.04 0.19 20.31
CA TYR A 187 8.07 1.21 20.17
C TYR A 187 8.04 2.21 21.33
N LEU A 188 6.85 2.72 21.68
CA LEU A 188 6.67 3.63 22.81
C LEU A 188 7.01 2.96 24.14
N GLN A 189 6.65 1.69 24.34
CA GLN A 189 7.01 0.94 25.56
C GLN A 189 8.53 0.78 25.72
N GLN A 190 9.25 0.50 24.63
CA GLN A 190 10.70 0.30 24.65
C GLN A 190 11.47 1.61 24.82
N ASN A 191 10.94 2.74 24.31
CA ASN A 191 11.68 3.99 24.21
C ASN A 191 11.10 5.13 25.07
N HIS A 192 10.12 4.85 25.95
CA HIS A 192 9.34 5.88 26.65
C HIS A 192 10.21 6.97 27.33
N ASN A 193 11.27 6.54 28.01
CA ASN A 193 12.18 7.41 28.77
C ASN A 193 13.26 8.08 27.92
N GLN A 194 13.40 7.68 26.65
CA GLN A 194 14.45 8.15 25.73
C GLN A 194 13.89 9.10 24.66
N LEU A 195 12.58 9.06 24.39
CA LEU A 195 11.95 9.87 23.36
C LEU A 195 11.92 11.35 23.70
N THR A 196 12.64 12.14 22.90
CA THR A 196 12.61 13.60 22.94
C THR A 196 11.26 14.14 22.46
N TRP A 197 10.92 15.37 22.85
CA TRP A 197 9.73 16.05 22.33
C TRP A 197 9.73 16.18 20.81
N LYS A 198 10.90 16.40 20.21
CA LYS A 198 11.05 16.49 18.76
C LYS A 198 10.64 15.18 18.07
N GLU A 199 11.09 14.05 18.59
CA GLU A 199 10.72 12.74 18.03
C GLU A 199 9.23 12.46 18.21
N ARG A 200 8.67 12.77 19.39
CA ARG A 200 7.22 12.62 19.63
C ARG A 200 6.38 13.43 18.63
N ILE A 201 6.77 14.69 18.40
CA ILE A 201 6.12 15.55 17.40
C ILE A 201 6.28 14.96 16.00
N GLN A 202 7.46 14.47 15.65
CA GLN A 202 7.72 13.87 14.34
C GLN A 202 6.85 12.62 14.09
N ILE A 203 6.67 11.77 15.11
CA ILE A 203 5.78 10.61 15.04
C ILE A 203 4.34 11.08 14.78
N THR A 204 3.87 12.08 15.53
CA THR A 204 2.52 12.65 15.34
C THR A 204 2.35 13.22 13.94
N VAL A 205 3.34 13.93 13.40
CA VAL A 205 3.31 14.47 12.03
C VAL A 205 3.14 13.34 11.01
N TYR A 206 3.91 12.25 11.11
CA TYR A 206 3.79 11.11 10.19
C TYR A 206 2.39 10.47 10.23
N ILE A 207 1.79 10.35 11.43
CA ILE A 207 0.44 9.80 11.58
C ILE A 207 -0.60 10.73 10.93
N ILE A 208 -0.48 12.05 11.14
CA ILE A 208 -1.38 13.05 10.55
C ILE A 208 -1.28 13.06 9.03
N GLU A 209 -0.05 13.00 8.47
CA GLU A 209 0.18 12.94 7.03
C GLU A 209 -0.43 11.67 6.42
N ALA A 210 -0.26 10.52 7.08
CA ALA A 210 -0.86 9.26 6.66
C ALA A 210 -2.40 9.31 6.66
N LEU A 211 -3.01 9.87 7.72
CA LEU A 211 -4.47 10.03 7.80
C LEU A 211 -5.00 11.01 6.75
N SER A 212 -4.32 12.13 6.57
CA SER A 212 -4.64 13.10 5.51
C SER A 212 -4.65 12.45 4.14
N SER A 213 -3.67 11.58 3.87
CA SER A 213 -3.58 10.82 2.63
C SER A 213 -4.75 9.85 2.43
N ILE A 214 -5.18 9.14 3.48
CA ILE A 214 -6.37 8.27 3.44
C ILE A 214 -7.62 9.09 3.16
N HIS A 215 -7.79 10.22 3.86
CA HIS A 215 -8.97 11.08 3.70
C HIS A 215 -9.02 11.76 2.33
N ASN A 216 -7.88 12.08 1.72
CA ASN A 216 -7.80 12.61 0.36
C ASN A 216 -8.29 11.61 -0.71
N GLU A 217 -8.30 10.31 -0.40
CA GLU A 217 -8.93 9.28 -1.24
C GLU A 217 -10.42 9.06 -0.90
N ASN A 218 -11.04 9.97 -0.14
CA ASN A 218 -12.42 9.88 0.38
C ASN A 218 -12.68 8.60 1.19
N ALA A 219 -11.65 8.10 1.87
CA ALA A 219 -11.73 6.90 2.69
C ALA A 219 -11.55 7.23 4.18
N ILE A 220 -12.06 6.36 5.06
CA ILE A 220 -11.86 6.42 6.50
C ILE A 220 -11.25 5.09 6.97
N HIS A 221 -10.16 5.16 7.74
CA HIS A 221 -9.44 3.96 8.21
C HIS A 221 -10.29 3.05 9.12
N ARG A 222 -11.09 3.65 10.00
CA ARG A 222 -12.05 3.01 10.94
C ARG A 222 -11.47 2.11 12.03
N ASP A 223 -10.23 1.64 11.90
CA ASP A 223 -9.55 0.88 12.97
C ASP A 223 -8.15 1.42 13.29
N LEU A 224 -8.05 2.74 13.44
CA LEU A 224 -6.76 3.37 13.75
C LEU A 224 -6.42 3.17 15.23
N HIS A 225 -5.29 2.49 15.48
CA HIS A 225 -4.71 2.40 16.82
C HIS A 225 -3.20 2.18 16.75
N SER A 226 -2.51 2.28 17.89
CA SER A 226 -1.04 2.15 17.96
C SER A 226 -0.48 0.80 17.49
N GLY A 227 -1.31 -0.26 17.46
CA GLY A 227 -0.95 -1.55 16.84
C GLY A 227 -0.94 -1.56 15.31
N ASN A 228 -1.64 -0.62 14.66
CA ASN A 228 -1.76 -0.52 13.19
C ASN A 228 -0.84 0.58 12.64
N ILE A 229 -0.02 1.19 13.49
CA ILE A 229 0.98 2.19 13.11
C ILE A 229 2.34 1.51 13.25
N LEU A 230 3.04 1.30 12.14
CA LEU A 230 4.22 0.44 12.07
C LEU A 230 5.47 1.26 11.68
N PHE A 231 6.64 0.86 12.17
CA PHE A 231 7.91 1.56 12.00
C PHE A 231 8.97 0.70 11.29
N LYS A 232 9.81 1.37 10.49
CA LYS A 232 11.09 0.86 9.96
C LYS A 232 12.12 1.99 9.84
N THR A 233 11.81 2.98 9.02
CA THR A 233 12.58 4.24 8.91
C THR A 233 11.74 5.45 9.32
N ARG A 234 10.44 5.37 9.06
CA ARG A 234 9.39 6.29 9.53
C ARG A 234 8.17 5.48 9.94
N PHE A 235 7.24 6.13 10.63
CA PHE A 235 5.95 5.52 10.94
C PHE A 235 5.02 5.57 9.74
N SER A 236 4.28 4.50 9.54
CA SER A 236 3.29 4.36 8.47
C SER A 236 2.06 3.65 8.99
N ILE A 237 0.89 3.98 8.44
CA ILE A 237 -0.37 3.32 8.80
C ILE A 237 -0.52 2.03 7.99
N SER A 238 -0.93 0.96 8.66
CA SER A 238 -1.18 -0.38 8.11
C SER A 238 -2.63 -0.79 8.39
N ASP A 239 -3.01 -1.95 7.85
CA ASP A 239 -4.32 -2.58 8.08
C ASP A 239 -5.53 -1.75 7.64
N LEU A 240 -5.84 -1.81 6.35
CA LEU A 240 -6.98 -1.15 5.74
C LEU A 240 -8.20 -2.08 5.60
N GLY A 241 -8.28 -3.15 6.39
CA GLY A 241 -9.38 -4.13 6.32
C GLY A 241 -10.76 -3.55 6.61
N PHE A 242 -10.83 -2.48 7.39
CA PHE A 242 -12.07 -1.73 7.66
C PHE A 242 -12.16 -0.43 6.87
N CYS A 243 -11.17 -0.13 6.01
CA CYS A 243 -11.13 1.10 5.25
C CYS A 243 -12.27 1.14 4.23
N GLY A 244 -13.04 2.22 4.22
CA GLY A 244 -14.17 2.36 3.30
C GLY A 244 -14.57 3.81 3.05
N PRO A 245 -15.54 4.03 2.13
CA PRO A 245 -15.97 5.36 1.73
C PRO A 245 -16.51 6.19 2.90
N ALA A 246 -16.15 7.47 2.93
CA ALA A 246 -16.54 8.39 4.00
C ALA A 246 -18.05 8.69 4.05
N ASP A 247 -18.75 8.55 2.93
CA ASP A 247 -20.17 8.84 2.76
C ASP A 247 -21.09 7.65 3.06
N LYS A 248 -20.55 6.45 3.27
CA LYS A 248 -21.33 5.25 3.55
C LYS A 248 -21.49 5.04 5.06
N PRO A 249 -22.71 5.21 5.62
CA PRO A 249 -22.97 4.92 7.02
C PRO A 249 -22.74 3.44 7.31
N LEU A 250 -22.12 3.17 8.45
CA LEU A 250 -21.85 1.81 8.90
C LEU A 250 -23.12 1.21 9.51
N LYS A 251 -23.47 0.01 9.08
CA LYS A 251 -24.58 -0.75 9.70
C LYS A 251 -24.16 -1.43 11.02
N SER A 252 -22.90 -1.32 11.43
CA SER A 252 -22.35 -2.04 12.57
C SER A 252 -21.14 -1.32 13.16
N ILE A 253 -20.99 -1.43 14.49
CA ILE A 253 -19.88 -0.91 15.27
C ILE A 253 -18.63 -1.75 14.93
N TYR A 254 -17.63 -1.14 14.32
CA TYR A 254 -16.33 -1.75 14.01
C TYR A 254 -15.19 -0.91 14.59
N GLY A 255 -14.03 -1.55 14.74
CA GLY A 255 -12.81 -0.95 15.28
C GLY A 255 -12.51 -1.38 16.72
N ASN A 256 -11.33 -1.00 17.19
CA ASN A 256 -10.88 -1.33 18.54
C ASN A 256 -11.61 -0.46 19.59
N LEU A 257 -12.44 -1.09 20.44
CA LEU A 257 -13.38 -0.43 21.37
C LEU A 257 -12.86 0.82 22.11
N PRO A 258 -11.62 0.85 22.65
CA PRO A 258 -11.08 2.03 23.33
C PRO A 258 -10.84 3.25 22.42
N TYR A 259 -10.89 3.07 21.11
CA TYR A 259 -10.64 4.09 20.08
C TYR A 259 -11.93 4.50 19.33
N ILE A 260 -13.07 3.88 19.64
CA ILE A 260 -14.35 4.19 18.99
C ILE A 260 -14.90 5.49 19.57
N ALA A 261 -15.29 6.41 18.70
CA ALA A 261 -15.89 7.68 19.11
C ALA A 261 -17.28 7.45 19.76
N PRO A 262 -17.66 8.21 20.81
CA PRO A 262 -18.92 8.00 21.52
C PRO A 262 -20.17 8.00 20.63
N GLU A 263 -20.21 8.85 19.61
CA GLU A 263 -21.30 8.96 18.63
C GLU A 263 -21.52 7.68 17.82
N VAL A 264 -20.45 6.94 17.52
CA VAL A 264 -20.51 5.65 16.82
C VAL A 264 -21.09 4.58 17.74
N ILE A 265 -20.72 4.58 19.01
CA ILE A 265 -21.23 3.62 20.02
C ILE A 265 -22.74 3.79 20.20
N VAL A 266 -23.25 5.02 20.17
CA VAL A 266 -24.68 5.31 20.32
C VAL A 266 -25.45 5.32 18.99
N GLY A 267 -24.81 4.97 17.86
CA GLY A 267 -25.44 4.86 16.55
C GLY A 267 -25.98 6.19 15.98
N LYS A 268 -25.28 7.31 16.25
CA LYS A 268 -25.69 8.66 15.82
C LYS A 268 -24.83 9.22 14.67
N GLU A 269 -24.26 8.34 13.85
CA GLU A 269 -23.43 8.69 12.68
C GLU A 269 -24.27 8.97 11.43
#